data_AF-A0A959G647-F1
#
_entry.id   AF-A0A959G647-F1
#
_cell.length_a   1.000
_cell.length_b   1.000
_cell.length_c   1.000
_cell.angle_alpha   90.00
_cell.angle_beta   90.00
_cell.angle_gamma   90.00
#
_symmetry.space_group_name_H-M   'P 1'
#
loop_
_entity.id
_entity.type
_entity.pdbx_description
1 polymer ?
#
loop_
_entity_poly.entity_id
_entity_poly.type
_entity_poly.pdbx_seq_one_letter_code
_entity_poly.pdbx_strand_id
1 'polypeptide(L)'
;MATKRTTELKNMEIADIQTKISELTEELGKMKFDHAVKGLANPLLIRSQRKEIARLMTEVRQREIGAMSSEDLAGRSKIRARRK
;
A
#
# COMPACT_ATOMS: atom_id res chain seq x y z
N MET A 1 8.31 -17.08 -7.77
CA MET A 1 9.51 -16.25 -7.51
C MET A 1 9.07 -14.83 -7.18
N ALA A 2 9.77 -14.15 -6.27
CA ALA A 2 9.55 -12.73 -6.02
C ALA A 2 9.87 -11.94 -7.31
N THR A 3 9.00 -11.00 -7.70
CA THR A 3 9.28 -10.13 -8.85
C THR A 3 10.27 -9.05 -8.43
N LYS A 4 11.06 -8.50 -9.37
CA LYS A 4 12.07 -7.47 -9.12
C LYS A 4 11.54 -6.29 -8.27
N ARG A 5 10.29 -5.90 -8.51
CA ARG A 5 9.60 -4.84 -7.74
C ARG A 5 9.33 -5.23 -6.28
N THR A 6 9.05 -6.50 -5.99
CA THR A 6 8.84 -6.97 -4.60
C THR A 6 10.14 -7.08 -3.81
N THR A 7 11.26 -7.37 -4.48
CA THR A 7 12.57 -7.37 -3.82
C THR A 7 13.05 -5.94 -3.53
N GLU A 8 12.79 -5.00 -4.44
CA GLU A 8 13.11 -3.57 -4.24
C GLU A 8 12.36 -2.98 -3.04
N LEU A 9 11.07 -3.30 -2.86
CA LEU A 9 10.28 -2.84 -1.71
C LEU A 9 10.80 -3.34 -0.35
N LYS A 10 11.36 -4.55 -0.31
CA LYS A 10 11.93 -5.11 0.91
C LYS A 10 13.23 -4.42 1.33
N ASN A 11 14.00 -3.93 0.37
CA ASN A 11 15.29 -3.30 0.61
C ASN A 11 15.19 -1.82 1.01
N MET A 12 14.01 -1.19 0.87
CA MET A 12 13.80 0.20 1.26
C MET A 12 13.58 0.37 2.77
N GLU A 13 14.01 1.52 3.30
CA GLU A 13 13.73 1.90 4.69
C GLU A 13 12.25 2.24 4.91
N ILE A 14 11.80 2.17 6.17
CA ILE A 14 10.39 2.42 6.51
C ILE A 14 10.02 3.88 6.24
N ALA A 15 10.92 4.82 6.54
CA ALA A 15 10.72 6.25 6.31
C ALA A 15 10.51 6.53 4.80
N ASP A 16 11.36 5.97 3.95
CA ASP A 16 11.26 6.13 2.49
C ASP A 16 9.98 5.52 1.90
N ILE A 17 9.45 4.45 2.51
CA ILE A 17 8.18 3.87 2.10
C ILE A 17 7.03 4.81 2.46
N GLN A 18 7.07 5.44 3.63
CA GLN A 18 6.03 6.37 4.07
C GLN A 18 6.00 7.65 3.22
N THR A 19 7.15 8.22 2.89
CA THR A 19 7.24 9.40 2.01
C THR A 19 6.69 9.10 0.61
N LYS A 20 7.06 7.96 0.02
CA LYS A 20 6.48 7.50 -1.26
C LYS A 20 4.98 7.28 -1.21
N ILE A 21 4.45 6.78 -0.08
CA ILE A 21 2.99 6.63 0.08
C ILE A 21 2.32 8.01 0.00
N SER A 22 2.83 9.01 0.72
CA SER A 22 2.26 10.37 0.66
C SER A 22 2.29 10.94 -0.75
N GLU A 23 3.44 10.89 -1.42
CA GLU A 23 3.60 11.41 -2.79
C GLU A 23 2.63 10.73 -3.77
N LEU A 24 2.58 9.40 -3.78
CA LEU A 24 1.70 8.64 -4.67
C LEU A 24 0.22 8.88 -4.36
N THR A 25 -0.15 9.14 -3.10
CA THR A 25 -1.55 9.45 -2.76
C THR A 25 -1.97 10.83 -3.27
N GLU A 26 -1.08 11.82 -3.23
CA GLU A 26 -1.34 13.15 -3.78
C GLU A 26 -1.46 13.10 -5.30
N GLU A 27 -0.54 12.40 -5.97
CA GLU A 27 -0.60 12.19 -7.42
C GLU A 27 -1.90 11.49 -7.83
N LEU A 28 -2.29 10.44 -7.11
CA LEU A 28 -3.55 9.74 -7.36
C LEU A 28 -4.76 10.65 -7.18
N GLY A 29 -4.72 11.57 -6.21
CA GLY A 29 -5.73 12.61 -6.04
C GLY A 29 -5.85 13.51 -7.27
N LYS A 30 -4.72 14.02 -7.77
CA LYS A 30 -4.66 14.84 -8.99
C LYS A 30 -5.21 14.07 -10.21
N MET A 31 -4.76 12.84 -10.43
CA MET A 31 -5.24 12.02 -11.56
C MET A 31 -6.73 11.70 -11.48
N LYS A 32 -7.29 11.49 -10.28
CA LYS A 32 -8.74 11.33 -10.12
C LYS A 32 -9.50 12.59 -10.48
N PHE A 33 -8.99 13.75 -10.06
CA PHE A 33 -9.59 15.04 -10.38
C PHE A 33 -9.54 15.30 -11.88
N ASP A 34 -8.37 15.13 -12.51
CA ASP A 34 -8.19 15.28 -13.96
C ASP A 34 -9.08 14.32 -14.75
N HIS A 35 -9.19 13.06 -14.31
CA HIS A 35 -10.10 12.08 -14.90
C HIS A 35 -11.56 12.53 -14.82
N ALA A 36 -11.98 13.09 -13.69
CA ALA A 36 -13.35 13.56 -13.50
C ALA A 36 -13.68 14.79 -14.36
N VAL A 37 -12.71 15.70 -14.55
CA VAL A 37 -12.93 16.95 -15.29
C VAL A 37 -12.81 16.77 -16.80
N LYS A 38 -11.77 16.05 -17.28
CA LYS A 38 -11.43 15.98 -18.71
C LYS A 38 -11.60 14.57 -19.31
N GLY A 39 -11.75 13.54 -18.46
CA GLY A 39 -11.54 12.15 -18.86
C GLY A 39 -10.05 11.87 -19.09
N LEU A 40 -9.56 10.70 -18.69
CA LEU A 40 -8.21 10.25 -19.05
C LEU A 40 -8.27 9.36 -20.28
N ALA A 41 -7.26 9.48 -21.13
CA ALA A 41 -7.04 8.55 -22.24
C ALA A 41 -6.82 7.09 -21.76
N ASN A 42 -6.27 6.89 -20.55
CA ASN A 42 -6.07 5.56 -19.98
C ASN A 42 -6.45 5.47 -18.49
N PRO A 43 -7.69 5.07 -18.17
CA PRO A 43 -8.16 4.86 -16.80
C PRO A 43 -7.44 3.73 -16.04
N LEU A 44 -6.72 2.83 -16.73
CA LEU A 44 -5.98 1.73 -16.09
C LEU A 44 -4.79 2.24 -15.27
N LEU A 45 -4.28 3.43 -15.55
CA LEU A 45 -3.19 4.05 -14.79
C LEU A 45 -3.60 4.32 -13.33
N ILE A 46 -4.84 4.77 -13.10
CA ILE A 46 -5.40 4.94 -11.75
C ILE A 46 -5.42 3.58 -11.03
N ARG A 47 -5.75 2.50 -11.74
CA ARG A 47 -5.79 1.15 -11.17
C ARG A 47 -4.39 0.65 -10.82
N SER A 48 -3.39 0.88 -11.66
CA SER A 48 -2.01 0.47 -11.36
C SER A 48 -1.44 1.22 -10.16
N GLN A 49 -1.63 2.54 -10.08
CA GLN A 49 -1.17 3.33 -8.93
C GLN A 49 -1.86 2.94 -7.63
N ARG A 50 -3.18 2.70 -7.64
CA ARG A 50 -3.86 2.13 -6.46
C ARG A 50 -3.21 0.83 -6.00
N LYS A 51 -2.82 -0.03 -6.93
CA LYS A 51 -2.17 -1.31 -6.62
C LYS A 51 -0.76 -1.12 -6.07
N GLU A 52 -0.04 -0.11 -6.52
CA GLU A 52 1.29 0.23 -6.01
C GLU A 52 1.21 0.78 -4.58
N ILE A 53 0.30 1.72 -4.30
CA ILE A 53 0.05 2.22 -2.94
C ILE A 53 -0.34 1.06 -2.01
N ALA A 54 -1.25 0.18 -2.44
CA ALA A 54 -1.67 -0.96 -1.63
C ALA A 54 -0.50 -1.89 -1.28
N ARG A 55 0.46 -2.09 -2.20
CA ARG A 55 1.67 -2.90 -1.94
C ARG A 55 2.56 -2.25 -0.90
N LEU A 56 2.81 -0.94 -1.02
CA LEU A 56 3.61 -0.18 -0.04
C LEU A 56 2.98 -0.26 1.36
N MET A 57 1.68 -0.02 1.47
CA MET A 57 0.96 -0.12 2.75
C MET A 57 0.99 -1.55 3.32
N THR A 58 0.95 -2.57 2.46
CA THR A 58 1.02 -3.97 2.90
C THR A 58 2.39 -4.30 3.50
N GLU A 59 3.48 -3.80 2.89
CA GLU A 59 4.85 -3.99 3.42
C GLU A 59 5.04 -3.29 4.76
N VAL A 60 4.57 -2.03 4.91
CA VAL A 60 4.58 -1.33 6.21
C VAL A 60 3.83 -2.15 7.25
N ARG A 61 2.62 -2.60 6.90
CA ARG A 61 1.81 -3.41 7.82
C ARG A 61 2.47 -4.73 8.17
N GLN A 62 3.15 -5.38 7.21
CA GLN A 62 3.86 -6.63 7.47
C GLN A 62 5.00 -6.44 8.47
N ARG A 63 5.76 -5.34 8.36
CA ARG A 63 6.80 -4.96 9.33
C ARG A 63 6.22 -4.69 10.72
N GLU A 64 5.12 -3.94 10.80
CA GLU A 64 4.41 -3.71 12.07
C GLU A 64 3.92 -5.01 12.71
N ILE A 65 3.40 -5.95 11.92
CA ILE A 65 2.93 -7.25 12.42
C ILE A 65 4.09 -8.07 12.98
N GLY A 66 5.25 -8.06 12.31
CA GLY A 66 6.46 -8.75 12.77
C GLY A 66 7.04 -8.16 14.06
N ALA A 67 6.81 -6.87 14.32
CA ALA A 67 7.26 -6.18 15.53
C ALA A 67 6.30 -6.31 16.73
N MET A 68 5.06 -6.76 16.52
CA MET A 68 4.08 -6.90 17.61
C MET A 68 4.35 -8.12 18.50
N SER A 69 4.11 -7.97 19.80
CA SER A 69 4.26 -9.05 20.78
C SER A 69 3.20 -10.14 20.60
N SER A 70 3.46 -11.33 21.16
CA SER A 70 2.52 -12.46 21.14
C SER A 70 1.17 -12.13 21.78
N GLU A 71 1.16 -11.24 22.78
CA GLU A 71 -0.03 -10.80 23.50
C GLU A 71 -0.86 -9.84 22.65
N ASP A 72 -0.21 -8.90 21.95
CA ASP A 72 -0.87 -7.95 21.04
C ASP A 72 -1.50 -8.63 19.82
N LEU A 73 -0.89 -9.73 19.37
CA LEU A 73 -1.43 -10.56 18.29
C LEU A 73 -2.68 -11.33 18.73
N ALA A 74 -2.72 -11.83 19.97
CA ALA A 74 -3.85 -12.56 20.55
C ALA A 74 -5.08 -11.65 20.79
N GLY A 75 -4.86 -10.36 21.08
CA GLY A 75 -5.92 -9.36 21.25
C GLY A 75 -6.55 -8.84 19.95
N ARG A 76 -6.00 -9.18 18.77
CA ARG A 76 -6.57 -8.76 17.48
C ARG A 76 -7.95 -9.40 17.30
N SER A 77 -8.98 -8.54 17.29
CA SER A 77 -10.39 -8.89 17.41
C SER A 77 -10.85 -10.10 16.60
N LYS A 78 -11.82 -10.84 17.17
CA LYS A 78 -12.53 -11.99 16.59
C LYS A 78 -13.09 -11.74 15.17
N ILE A 79 -13.18 -10.47 14.73
CA ILE A 79 -13.59 -10.06 13.38
C ILE A 79 -12.58 -10.51 12.30
N ARG A 80 -11.27 -10.58 12.60
CA ARG A 80 -10.27 -11.12 11.65
C ARG A 80 -10.27 -12.65 11.59
N ALA A 81 -10.51 -13.32 12.73
CA ALA A 81 -10.62 -14.78 12.80
C ALA A 81 -11.82 -15.31 11.99
N ARG A 82 -12.89 -14.51 11.86
CA ARG A 82 -14.11 -14.84 11.10
C ARG A 82 -13.98 -14.67 9.58
N ARG A 83 -12.94 -14.00 9.09
CA ARG A 83 -12.73 -13.74 7.65
C ARG A 83 -11.78 -14.75 6.98
N LYS A 84 -11.37 -15.80 7.69
CA LYS A 84 -10.62 -16.92 7.12
C LYS A 84 -11.59 -17.96 6.56
#